data_AF-A0A2T2VN44-F1
#
_entry.id   AF-A0A2T2VN44-F1
#
_cell.length_a   1.000
_cell.length_b   1.000
_cell.length_c   1.000
_cell.angle_alpha   90.00
_cell.angle_beta   90.00
_cell.angle_gamma   90.00
#
_symmetry.space_group_name_H-M   'P 1'
#
loop_
_entity.id
_entity.type
_entity.pdbx_description
1 polymer ?
#
loop_
_entity_poly.entity_id
_entity_poly.type
_entity_poly.pdbx_seq_one_letter_code
_entity_poly.pdbx_strand_id
1 'polypeptide(L)'
;MGCKKPQGSVENIAPETSISVDSIQRSGDLRLNANVHLYWFGSDADGYVDYFKIQVNDDPIGITKSNDSVFTFVIDAGLDSADVLIKVSAVDHQGLEDPTPAQLWVPLKNAAPSCRIDADDIQPDSAKIVLTLRWDADDIDGDETIIEAQVKCNNGTWSSIDLGQGLLSFTLNPNGTSARVYQNGFLVDTALDGALADDQNVIYLRVKDWAGSYSEVDTSSTFYWSSRSTNMLVLNSQPAYIGAQYKEWLDSAGNVYDYVQMDAITGIGIPSYWNPSMRLLFEQYDRVLLFADATQFPNNGGTDYLLNILSPSVQSYVQAGGKVLTSAQITSSMDMGAINDVYPVSGSITAAGQARLTNDSAIVPVDSMSAAPAVSPKNIVLGVTPVNPAADANAYYTAQLTKIAGWTGDNTVGTIRSRNGEVFEVFFSIPLHQFSRSNSLNGGDIIKHILENEF
;
A
#
# COMPACT_ATOMS: atom_id res chain seq x y z
N MET A 1 -50.90 -70.17 24.23
CA MET A 1 -51.43 -68.82 24.51
C MET A 1 -50.24 -67.92 24.77
N GLY A 2 -49.87 -67.07 23.80
CA GLY A 2 -48.79 -66.08 23.96
C GLY A 2 -49.40 -64.72 24.30
N CYS A 3 -48.94 -64.12 25.39
CA CYS A 3 -49.44 -62.86 25.93
C CYS A 3 -49.24 -61.69 24.94
N LYS A 4 -50.33 -60.96 24.68
CA LYS A 4 -50.33 -59.66 23.98
C LYS A 4 -49.58 -58.62 24.80
N LYS A 5 -48.70 -57.86 24.15
CA LYS A 5 -48.18 -56.59 24.67
C LYS A 5 -49.34 -55.61 24.88
N PRO A 6 -49.39 -54.83 25.98
CA PRO A 6 -50.33 -53.74 26.08
C PRO A 6 -49.89 -52.63 25.13
N GLN A 7 -50.64 -52.43 24.05
CA GLN A 7 -50.66 -51.18 23.29
C GLN A 7 -51.69 -50.27 23.96
N GLY A 8 -51.21 -49.36 24.80
CA GLY A 8 -51.85 -48.06 24.97
C GLY A 8 -50.91 -47.05 24.33
N SER A 9 -51.33 -46.40 23.25
CA SER A 9 -50.68 -45.15 22.86
C SER A 9 -50.93 -44.18 24.01
N VAL A 10 -49.86 -43.77 24.69
CA VAL A 10 -49.92 -42.59 25.55
C VAL A 10 -50.37 -41.44 24.65
N GLU A 11 -51.36 -40.67 25.10
CA GLU A 11 -51.79 -39.47 24.39
C GLU A 11 -50.63 -38.47 24.40
N ASN A 12 -50.25 -37.98 23.23
CA ASN A 12 -49.08 -37.12 23.07
C ASN A 12 -49.26 -35.82 23.86
N ILE A 13 -48.33 -35.51 24.76
CA ILE A 13 -48.37 -34.29 25.58
C ILE A 13 -47.47 -33.26 24.92
N ALA A 14 -47.89 -31.99 24.90
CA ALA A 14 -47.07 -30.94 24.30
C ALA A 14 -45.78 -30.73 25.11
N PRO A 15 -44.63 -30.48 24.45
CA PRO A 15 -43.39 -30.19 25.15
C PRO A 15 -43.43 -28.83 25.84
N GLU A 16 -42.53 -28.62 26.79
CA GLU A 16 -42.28 -27.33 27.45
C GLU A 16 -40.90 -26.78 27.05
N THR A 17 -40.82 -25.46 26.86
CA THR A 17 -39.60 -24.74 26.50
C THR A 17 -39.22 -23.72 27.58
N SER A 18 -37.91 -23.57 27.83
CA SER A 18 -37.37 -22.52 28.68
C SER A 18 -36.13 -21.89 28.07
N ILE A 19 -35.93 -20.59 28.28
CA ILE A 19 -34.69 -19.88 27.94
C ILE A 19 -33.84 -19.81 29.21
N SER A 20 -32.52 -19.90 29.08
CA SER A 20 -31.60 -19.92 30.24
C SER A 20 -31.62 -18.63 31.09
N VAL A 21 -32.20 -17.56 30.56
CA VAL A 21 -32.34 -16.24 31.18
C VAL A 21 -33.80 -15.85 31.19
N ASP A 22 -34.33 -15.54 32.38
CA ASP A 22 -35.73 -15.15 32.56
C ASP A 22 -36.03 -13.72 32.08
N SER A 23 -35.11 -12.77 32.33
CA SER A 23 -35.23 -11.40 31.82
C SER A 23 -33.88 -10.68 31.83
N ILE A 24 -33.73 -9.73 30.91
CA ILE A 24 -32.54 -8.86 30.84
C ILE A 24 -32.94 -7.46 31.30
N GLN A 25 -32.60 -7.12 32.55
CA GLN A 25 -32.90 -5.81 33.14
C GLN A 25 -31.78 -4.80 32.84
N ARG A 26 -31.61 -4.46 31.56
CA ARG A 26 -30.62 -3.47 31.10
C ARG A 26 -31.33 -2.27 30.48
N SER A 27 -30.89 -1.07 30.85
CA SER A 27 -31.47 0.20 30.38
C SER A 27 -30.38 1.25 30.20
N GLY A 28 -30.67 2.30 29.43
CA GLY A 28 -29.70 3.34 29.10
C GLY A 28 -28.44 2.76 28.44
N ASP A 29 -27.27 3.15 28.93
CA ASP A 29 -25.96 2.71 28.41
C ASP A 29 -25.62 1.24 28.72
N LEU A 30 -26.39 0.58 29.59
CA LEU A 30 -26.11 -0.79 30.02
C LEU A 30 -26.77 -1.86 29.13
N ARG A 31 -27.54 -1.46 28.11
CA ARG A 31 -28.20 -2.34 27.12
C ARG A 31 -27.19 -3.21 26.37
N LEU A 32 -27.66 -4.29 25.76
CA LEU A 32 -26.81 -5.27 25.06
C LEU A 32 -26.40 -4.76 23.68
N ASN A 33 -25.27 -5.25 23.18
CA ASN A 33 -24.81 -5.05 21.81
C ASN A 33 -25.69 -5.83 20.81
N ALA A 34 -25.55 -5.53 19.51
CA ALA A 34 -26.36 -6.10 18.43
C ALA A 34 -26.22 -7.63 18.28
N ASN A 35 -25.14 -8.21 18.81
CA ASN A 35 -24.83 -9.63 18.77
C ASN A 35 -25.11 -10.31 20.13
N VAL A 36 -26.10 -11.20 20.19
CA VAL A 36 -26.54 -11.85 21.44
C VAL A 36 -26.54 -13.37 21.31
N HIS A 37 -25.79 -14.06 22.18
CA HIS A 37 -25.79 -15.52 22.28
C HIS A 37 -26.81 -15.98 23.32
N LEU A 38 -27.77 -16.79 22.91
CA LEU A 38 -28.82 -17.33 23.77
C LEU A 38 -28.79 -18.85 23.83
N TYR A 39 -29.21 -19.36 24.98
CA TYR A 39 -29.36 -20.79 25.26
C TYR A 39 -30.80 -21.07 25.69
N TRP A 40 -31.34 -22.21 25.26
CA TRP A 40 -32.67 -22.68 25.61
C TRP A 40 -32.70 -24.19 25.80
N PHE A 41 -33.76 -24.68 26.43
CA PHE A 41 -33.96 -26.09 26.72
C PHE A 41 -35.42 -26.45 26.44
N GLY A 42 -35.63 -27.67 25.94
CA GLY A 42 -36.96 -28.26 25.78
C GLY A 42 -37.06 -29.57 26.53
N SER A 43 -38.21 -29.84 27.13
CA SER A 43 -38.53 -31.11 27.77
C SER A 43 -39.87 -31.64 27.30
N ASP A 44 -39.91 -32.92 26.97
CA ASP A 44 -41.11 -33.64 26.58
C ASP A 44 -41.38 -34.74 27.63
N ALA A 45 -42.61 -34.80 28.13
CA ALA A 45 -42.98 -35.66 29.26
C ALA A 45 -43.18 -37.12 28.84
N ASP A 46 -43.56 -37.37 27.59
CA ASP A 46 -43.85 -38.70 27.05
C ASP A 46 -42.96 -39.08 25.85
N GLY A 47 -41.99 -38.23 25.51
CA GLY A 47 -41.04 -38.49 24.44
C GLY A 47 -39.75 -37.69 24.50
N TYR A 48 -39.41 -37.08 23.37
CA TYR A 48 -38.23 -36.24 23.19
C TYR A 48 -38.54 -35.12 22.19
N VAL A 49 -37.83 -34.01 22.36
CA VAL A 49 -37.88 -32.86 21.45
C VAL A 49 -37.14 -33.19 20.16
N ASP A 50 -37.77 -33.01 19.00
CA ASP A 50 -37.16 -33.23 17.69
C ASP A 50 -36.43 -31.98 17.17
N TYR A 51 -37.01 -30.79 17.35
CA TYR A 51 -36.42 -29.50 16.99
C TYR A 51 -37.09 -28.32 17.71
N PHE A 52 -36.51 -27.14 17.58
CA PHE A 52 -37.02 -25.86 18.07
C PHE A 52 -37.41 -24.95 16.91
N LYS A 53 -38.50 -24.20 17.07
CA LYS A 53 -38.89 -23.06 16.23
C LYS A 53 -38.47 -21.77 16.91
N ILE A 54 -37.89 -20.85 16.14
CA ILE A 54 -37.46 -19.54 16.64
C ILE A 54 -38.22 -18.45 15.90
N GLN A 55 -38.74 -17.49 16.66
CA GLN A 55 -39.38 -16.29 16.15
C GLN A 55 -38.72 -15.05 16.74
N VAL A 56 -38.61 -14.00 15.94
CA VAL A 56 -38.12 -12.68 16.35
C VAL A 56 -39.20 -11.68 16.00
N ASN A 57 -39.71 -10.94 16.99
CA ASN A 57 -40.82 -10.00 16.83
C ASN A 57 -42.03 -10.60 16.09
N ASP A 58 -42.37 -11.85 16.42
CA ASP A 58 -43.44 -12.65 15.81
C ASP A 58 -43.16 -13.16 14.37
N ASP A 59 -42.04 -12.78 13.76
CA ASP A 59 -41.62 -13.33 12.47
C ASP A 59 -40.84 -14.63 12.66
N PRO A 60 -41.23 -15.74 11.99
CA PRO A 60 -40.50 -17.01 12.06
C PRO A 60 -39.19 -16.90 11.28
N ILE A 61 -38.06 -17.03 11.98
CA ILE A 61 -36.73 -16.87 11.38
C ILE A 61 -36.01 -18.20 11.10
N GLY A 62 -36.48 -19.31 11.69
CA GLY A 62 -35.92 -20.62 11.40
C GLY A 62 -36.30 -21.73 12.36
N ILE A 63 -35.80 -22.93 12.05
CA ILE A 63 -35.85 -24.11 12.91
C ILE A 63 -34.43 -24.61 13.19
N THR A 64 -34.18 -25.16 14.36
CA THR A 64 -32.88 -25.70 14.74
C THR A 64 -33.02 -26.90 15.68
N LYS A 65 -32.06 -27.81 15.64
CA LYS A 65 -31.92 -28.90 16.62
C LYS A 65 -30.94 -28.56 17.74
N SER A 66 -30.26 -27.41 17.65
CA SER A 66 -29.38 -26.92 18.71
C SER A 66 -30.18 -26.31 19.85
N ASN A 67 -29.56 -26.28 21.03
CA ASN A 67 -30.06 -25.63 22.24
C ASN A 67 -29.55 -24.20 22.39
N ASP A 68 -28.89 -23.67 21.37
CA ASP A 68 -28.31 -22.34 21.37
C ASP A 68 -28.19 -21.75 19.96
N SER A 69 -28.10 -20.43 19.88
CA SER A 69 -27.74 -19.69 18.67
C SER A 69 -27.24 -18.29 19.02
N VAL A 70 -26.37 -17.75 18.17
CA VAL A 70 -26.04 -16.33 18.14
C VAL A 70 -27.04 -15.64 17.23
N PHE A 71 -27.59 -14.51 17.68
CA PHE A 71 -28.47 -13.65 16.92
C PHE A 71 -27.80 -12.30 16.70
N THR A 72 -27.80 -11.85 15.46
CA THR A 72 -27.35 -10.51 15.08
C THR A 72 -28.57 -9.69 14.70
N PHE A 73 -28.80 -8.60 15.42
CA PHE A 73 -29.98 -7.75 15.24
C PHE A 73 -29.62 -6.44 14.56
N VAL A 74 -30.37 -6.10 13.52
CA VAL A 74 -30.27 -4.77 12.88
C VAL A 74 -31.13 -3.79 13.67
N ILE A 75 -30.52 -2.71 14.12
CA ILE A 75 -31.24 -1.57 14.72
C ILE A 75 -31.59 -0.63 13.57
N ASP A 76 -32.88 -0.24 13.47
CA ASP A 76 -33.34 0.62 12.39
C ASP A 76 -32.58 1.95 12.36
N ALA A 77 -32.26 2.41 11.15
CA ALA A 77 -31.47 3.61 10.95
C ALA A 77 -32.09 4.84 11.67
N GLY A 78 -31.27 5.52 12.46
CA GLY A 78 -31.66 6.67 13.29
C GLY A 78 -32.16 6.32 14.68
N LEU A 79 -32.24 5.03 15.04
CA LEU A 79 -32.46 4.58 16.41
C LEU A 79 -31.12 4.19 17.05
N ASP A 80 -30.94 4.57 18.32
CA ASP A 80 -29.78 4.17 19.11
C ASP A 80 -30.07 2.91 19.95
N SER A 81 -31.32 2.45 19.98
CA SER A 81 -31.79 1.36 20.81
C SER A 81 -33.01 0.66 20.21
N ALA A 82 -33.10 -0.64 20.44
CA ALA A 82 -34.24 -1.46 20.04
C ALA A 82 -34.54 -2.52 21.11
N ASP A 83 -35.80 -2.81 21.37
CA ASP A 83 -36.22 -3.94 22.20
C ASP A 83 -36.72 -5.05 21.26
N VAL A 84 -36.08 -6.22 21.30
CA VAL A 84 -36.42 -7.35 20.43
C VAL A 84 -37.03 -8.47 21.26
N LEU A 85 -38.18 -8.99 20.83
CA LEU A 85 -38.82 -10.14 21.45
C LEU A 85 -38.41 -11.43 20.73
N ILE A 86 -37.77 -12.33 21.46
CA ILE A 86 -37.40 -13.65 20.95
C ILE A 86 -38.36 -14.67 21.57
N LYS A 87 -38.90 -15.55 20.71
CA LYS A 87 -39.72 -16.68 21.14
C LYS A 87 -39.10 -17.99 20.65
N VAL A 88 -38.98 -18.95 21.55
CA VAL A 88 -38.51 -20.30 21.23
C VAL A 88 -39.59 -21.31 21.64
N SER A 89 -39.93 -22.21 20.73
CA SER A 89 -40.93 -23.27 20.97
C SER A 89 -40.35 -24.62 20.58
N ALA A 90 -40.33 -25.56 21.50
CA ALA A 90 -39.98 -26.95 21.24
C ALA A 90 -41.09 -27.64 20.43
N VAL A 91 -40.69 -28.53 19.53
CA VAL A 91 -41.58 -29.42 18.79
C VAL A 91 -41.11 -30.85 19.05
N ASP A 92 -42.03 -31.70 19.48
CA ASP A 92 -41.73 -33.10 19.80
C ASP A 92 -41.61 -34.00 18.56
N HIS A 93 -41.24 -35.26 18.81
CA HIS A 93 -41.12 -36.30 17.78
C HIS A 93 -42.42 -36.69 17.07
N GLN A 94 -43.58 -36.26 17.57
CA GLN A 94 -44.90 -36.49 16.99
C GLN A 94 -45.49 -35.24 16.31
N GLY A 95 -44.76 -34.12 16.35
CA GLY A 95 -45.09 -32.86 15.69
C GLY A 95 -45.95 -31.91 16.53
N LEU A 96 -46.13 -32.16 17.83
CA LEU A 96 -46.84 -31.25 18.72
C LEU A 96 -45.86 -30.17 19.23
N GLU A 97 -46.30 -28.93 19.18
CA GLU A 97 -45.52 -27.74 19.52
C GLU A 97 -45.92 -27.23 20.90
N ASP A 98 -44.95 -26.68 21.63
CA ASP A 98 -45.17 -25.99 22.89
C ASP A 98 -46.23 -24.86 22.73
N PRO A 99 -47.39 -24.93 23.41
CA PRO A 99 -48.43 -23.92 23.32
C PRO A 99 -48.06 -22.61 24.05
N THR A 100 -47.00 -22.63 24.86
CA THR A 100 -46.49 -21.52 25.66
C THR A 100 -45.01 -21.27 25.36
N PRO A 101 -44.68 -20.72 24.18
CA PRO A 101 -43.31 -20.44 23.79
C PRO A 101 -42.54 -19.70 24.89
N ALA A 102 -41.29 -20.08 25.12
CA ALA A 102 -40.41 -19.32 26.00
C ALA A 102 -40.12 -17.96 25.35
N GLN A 103 -40.30 -16.87 26.11
CA GLN A 103 -40.19 -15.50 25.60
C GLN A 103 -39.08 -14.75 26.34
N LEU A 104 -38.25 -14.01 25.60
CA LEU A 104 -37.24 -13.12 26.17
C LEU A 104 -37.23 -11.78 25.43
N TRP A 105 -37.36 -10.69 26.19
CA TRP A 105 -37.09 -9.34 25.69
C TRP A 105 -35.59 -9.05 25.80
N VAL A 106 -34.99 -8.70 24.66
CA VAL A 106 -33.59 -8.36 24.53
C VAL A 106 -33.47 -6.86 24.28
N PRO A 107 -33.05 -6.07 25.29
CA PRO A 107 -32.86 -4.64 25.12
C PRO A 107 -31.48 -4.37 24.49
N LEU A 108 -31.49 -3.96 23.22
CA LEU A 108 -30.29 -3.65 22.43
C LEU A 108 -29.99 -2.14 22.44
N LYS A 109 -28.72 -1.80 22.34
CA LYS A 109 -28.21 -0.45 22.10
C LYS A 109 -27.06 -0.53 21.11
N ASN A 110 -27.15 0.31 20.07
CA ASN A 110 -26.11 0.44 19.07
C ASN A 110 -24.88 1.12 19.70
N ALA A 111 -23.70 0.58 19.45
CA ALA A 111 -22.44 1.23 19.69
C ALA A 111 -21.96 1.88 18.40
N ALA A 112 -21.41 3.10 18.51
CA ALA A 112 -20.81 3.71 17.34
C ALA A 112 -19.50 2.98 16.99
N PRO A 113 -19.18 2.80 15.70
CA PRO A 113 -17.95 2.17 15.28
C PRO A 113 -16.74 3.04 15.61
N SER A 114 -15.55 2.47 15.45
CA SER A 114 -14.28 3.19 15.55
C SER A 114 -13.44 2.99 14.30
N CYS A 115 -12.61 3.97 13.97
CA CYS A 115 -11.65 3.87 12.88
C CYS A 115 -10.31 4.47 13.29
N ARG A 116 -9.24 3.99 12.67
CA ARG A 116 -7.90 4.49 12.89
C ARG A 116 -7.09 4.49 11.60
N ILE A 117 -6.46 5.61 11.32
CA ILE A 117 -5.38 5.77 10.37
C ILE A 117 -4.11 5.30 11.09
N ASP A 118 -3.44 4.33 10.51
CA ASP A 118 -2.13 3.89 10.98
C ASP A 118 -1.15 5.05 10.85
N ALA A 119 -0.81 5.64 11.98
CA ALA A 119 0.39 6.44 12.12
C ALA A 119 1.57 5.46 12.10
N ASP A 120 2.10 5.17 10.91
CA ASP A 120 3.41 4.53 10.83
C ASP A 120 4.41 5.37 11.65
N ASP A 121 5.34 4.74 12.37
CA ASP A 121 6.39 5.42 13.17
C ASP A 121 7.31 6.33 12.32
N ILE A 122 7.16 6.28 11.00
CA ILE A 122 7.75 7.19 10.03
C ILE A 122 6.73 8.31 9.82
N GLN A 123 7.03 9.52 10.30
CA GLN A 123 6.21 10.70 10.02
C GLN A 123 5.90 10.72 8.52
N PRO A 124 4.62 10.90 8.12
CA PRO A 124 4.24 10.90 6.72
C PRO A 124 4.87 12.11 6.02
N ASP A 125 6.11 11.97 5.56
CA ASP A 125 6.68 12.85 4.57
C ASP A 125 6.10 12.37 3.24
N SER A 126 5.04 13.05 2.80
CA SER A 126 4.48 12.86 1.47
C SER A 126 5.62 12.86 0.45
N ALA A 127 5.64 11.89 -0.45
CA ALA A 127 6.62 11.80 -1.52
C ALA A 127 6.35 12.89 -2.56
N LYS A 128 6.60 14.15 -2.16
CA LYS A 128 6.30 15.42 -2.83
C LYS A 128 4.82 15.66 -3.14
N ILE A 129 4.20 14.80 -3.96
CA ILE A 129 2.83 14.94 -4.44
C ILE A 129 1.96 13.71 -4.15
N VAL A 130 2.52 12.70 -3.48
CA VAL A 130 1.84 11.45 -3.16
C VAL A 130 1.85 11.21 -1.67
N LEU A 131 0.70 10.79 -1.13
CA LEU A 131 0.56 10.29 0.23
C LEU A 131 -0.04 8.89 0.17
N THR A 132 0.48 7.96 0.96
CA THR A 132 -0.13 6.64 1.17
C THR A 132 -0.31 6.41 2.66
N LEU A 133 -1.50 5.96 3.05
CA LEU A 133 -1.90 5.71 4.42
C LEU A 133 -2.54 4.33 4.50
N ARG A 134 -2.35 3.66 5.64
CA ARG A 134 -3.16 2.52 6.01
C ARG A 134 -4.23 2.93 7.02
N TRP A 135 -5.38 2.29 6.96
CA TRP A 135 -6.45 2.48 7.92
C TRP A 135 -7.15 1.16 8.20
N ASP A 136 -7.73 1.08 9.40
CA ASP A 136 -8.54 -0.04 9.86
C ASP A 136 -9.75 0.52 10.64
N ALA A 137 -10.79 -0.29 10.79
CA ALA A 137 -11.98 0.04 11.56
C ALA A 137 -12.57 -1.19 12.24
N ASP A 138 -13.15 -0.96 13.40
CA ASP A 138 -13.68 -2.00 14.27
C ASP A 138 -14.99 -1.54 14.90
N ASP A 139 -15.93 -2.48 15.08
CA ASP A 139 -17.17 -2.25 15.82
C ASP A 139 -17.39 -3.33 16.89
N ILE A 140 -17.74 -2.91 18.11
CA ILE A 140 -18.08 -3.81 19.22
C ILE A 140 -19.39 -4.57 18.98
N ASP A 141 -20.26 -4.03 18.11
CA ASP A 141 -21.44 -4.71 17.61
C ASP A 141 -21.11 -5.74 16.53
N GLY A 142 -19.88 -5.78 16.01
CA GLY A 142 -19.38 -6.65 14.94
C GLY A 142 -18.97 -5.84 13.71
N ASP A 143 -17.80 -6.11 13.14
CA ASP A 143 -17.27 -5.31 12.01
C ASP A 143 -18.17 -5.37 10.76
N GLU A 144 -18.98 -6.43 10.63
CA GLU A 144 -20.01 -6.56 9.59
C GLU A 144 -21.10 -5.49 9.67
N THR A 145 -21.23 -4.80 10.81
CA THR A 145 -22.19 -3.71 11.02
C THR A 145 -21.74 -2.40 10.37
N ILE A 146 -20.45 -2.26 10.05
CA ILE A 146 -19.89 -1.09 9.38
C ILE A 146 -20.29 -1.16 7.90
N ILE A 147 -21.00 -0.14 7.42
CA ILE A 147 -21.56 -0.12 6.06
C ILE A 147 -20.96 0.96 5.16
N GLU A 148 -20.25 1.93 5.72
CA GLU A 148 -19.65 3.01 4.94
C GLU A 148 -18.36 3.54 5.61
N ALA A 149 -17.32 3.75 4.81
CA ALA A 149 -16.15 4.54 5.19
C ALA A 149 -16.08 5.80 4.34
N GLN A 150 -15.68 6.91 4.95
CA GLN A 150 -15.56 8.21 4.30
C GLN A 150 -14.24 8.87 4.64
N VAL A 151 -13.69 9.55 3.64
CA VAL A 151 -12.46 10.32 3.75
C VAL A 151 -12.65 11.72 3.19
N LYS A 152 -11.96 12.72 3.75
CA LYS A 152 -11.86 14.07 3.18
C LYS A 152 -10.46 14.66 3.42
N CYS A 153 -10.10 15.69 2.66
CA CYS A 153 -8.88 16.46 2.86
C CYS A 153 -9.25 17.86 3.31
N ASN A 154 -8.60 18.33 4.38
CA ASN A 154 -8.80 19.68 4.91
C ASN A 154 -10.30 20.00 5.09
N ASN A 155 -10.75 21.07 4.43
CA ASN A 155 -12.13 21.55 4.44
C ASN A 155 -12.96 21.04 3.25
N GLY A 156 -12.48 20.01 2.54
CA GLY A 156 -13.19 19.37 1.44
C GLY A 156 -14.44 18.59 1.87
N THR A 157 -15.13 18.04 0.88
CA THR A 157 -16.31 17.18 1.11
C THR A 157 -15.90 15.76 1.48
N TRP A 158 -16.74 15.09 2.27
CA TRP A 158 -16.60 13.67 2.53
C TRP A 158 -16.88 12.86 1.26
N SER A 159 -15.97 11.95 0.95
CA SER A 159 -16.05 11.02 -0.16
C SER A 159 -15.99 9.58 0.35
N SER A 160 -16.87 8.72 -0.14
CA SER A 160 -16.92 7.32 0.29
C SER A 160 -15.76 6.50 -0.29
N ILE A 161 -15.27 5.53 0.47
CA ILE A 161 -14.23 4.57 0.11
C ILE A 161 -14.68 3.15 0.44
N ASP A 162 -14.05 2.16 -0.20
CA ASP A 162 -14.38 0.74 0.03
C ASP A 162 -13.82 0.28 1.38
N LEU A 163 -14.69 -0.31 2.20
CA LEU A 163 -14.35 -0.90 3.50
C LEU A 163 -13.33 -2.04 3.39
N GLY A 164 -13.31 -2.75 2.25
CA GLY A 164 -12.37 -3.86 2.03
C GLY A 164 -10.95 -3.42 1.69
N GLN A 165 -10.68 -2.13 1.54
CA GLN A 165 -9.40 -1.60 1.06
C GLN A 165 -8.69 -0.77 2.13
N GLY A 166 -7.90 -1.44 2.97
CA GLY A 166 -7.15 -0.81 4.07
C GLY A 166 -5.98 0.09 3.64
N LEU A 167 -5.57 0.07 2.36
CA LEU A 167 -4.48 0.92 1.85
C LEU A 167 -5.04 2.01 0.92
N LEU A 168 -4.89 3.26 1.32
CA LEU A 168 -5.31 4.44 0.56
C LEU A 168 -4.08 5.18 0.06
N SER A 169 -4.12 5.64 -1.19
CA SER A 169 -3.12 6.57 -1.73
C SER A 169 -3.77 7.75 -2.40
N PHE A 170 -3.10 8.89 -2.37
CA PHE A 170 -3.60 10.15 -2.86
C PHE A 170 -2.54 10.82 -3.72
N THR A 171 -2.91 11.30 -4.91
CA THR A 171 -2.02 12.11 -5.76
C THR A 171 -2.63 13.48 -6.00
N LEU A 172 -1.85 14.54 -5.78
CA LEU A 172 -2.31 15.91 -6.02
C LEU A 172 -2.61 16.10 -7.52
N ASN A 173 -3.81 16.60 -7.85
CA ASN A 173 -4.13 16.95 -9.23
C ASN A 173 -3.36 18.21 -9.68
N PRO A 174 -3.11 18.37 -10.99
CA PRO A 174 -2.44 19.55 -11.53
C PRO A 174 -3.15 20.89 -11.24
N ASN A 175 -4.44 20.88 -10.89
CA ASN A 175 -5.16 22.08 -10.48
C ASN A 175 -4.73 22.60 -9.10
N GLY A 176 -4.06 21.78 -8.29
CA GLY A 176 -3.60 22.08 -6.94
C GLY A 176 -4.70 22.22 -5.88
N THR A 177 -5.95 21.87 -6.21
CA THR A 177 -7.12 22.05 -5.31
C THR A 177 -7.85 20.76 -4.99
N SER A 178 -7.50 19.65 -5.64
CA SER A 178 -8.05 18.33 -5.38
C SER A 178 -6.99 17.25 -5.53
N ALA A 179 -7.26 16.06 -5.01
CA ALA A 179 -6.42 14.88 -5.16
C ALA A 179 -7.20 13.73 -5.79
N ARG A 180 -6.51 12.85 -6.52
CA ARG A 180 -7.05 11.56 -6.95
C ARG A 180 -6.91 10.56 -5.82
N VAL A 181 -7.91 9.69 -5.65
CA VAL A 181 -7.89 8.63 -4.64
C VAL A 181 -7.57 7.29 -5.30
N TYR A 182 -6.70 6.53 -4.67
CA TYR A 182 -6.33 5.18 -5.06
C TYR A 182 -6.59 4.25 -3.90
N GLN A 183 -7.19 3.09 -4.18
CA GLN A 183 -7.43 2.04 -3.20
C GLN A 183 -6.62 0.81 -3.58
N ASN A 184 -5.76 0.37 -2.66
CA ASN A 184 -4.79 -0.69 -2.90
C ASN A 184 -3.95 -0.48 -4.18
N GLY A 185 -3.64 0.79 -4.47
CA GLY A 185 -2.86 1.22 -5.63
C GLY A 185 -3.65 1.43 -6.93
N PHE A 186 -4.95 1.13 -6.97
CA PHE A 186 -5.79 1.34 -8.16
C PHE A 186 -6.57 2.64 -8.07
N LEU A 187 -6.58 3.42 -9.15
CA LEU A 187 -7.33 4.67 -9.22
C LEU A 187 -8.83 4.37 -9.07
N VAL A 188 -9.48 5.12 -8.18
CA VAL A 188 -10.94 5.13 -8.03
C VAL A 188 -11.44 6.44 -8.60
N ASP A 189 -12.62 6.43 -9.22
CA ASP A 189 -13.27 7.62 -9.80
C ASP A 189 -13.84 8.55 -8.72
N THR A 190 -13.00 8.85 -7.73
CA THR A 190 -13.25 9.73 -6.61
C THR A 190 -12.15 10.77 -6.61
N ALA A 191 -12.52 12.01 -6.89
CA ALA A 191 -11.69 13.15 -6.58
C ALA A 191 -11.99 13.61 -5.16
N LEU A 192 -10.94 14.06 -4.48
CA LEU A 192 -11.00 14.49 -3.10
C LEU A 192 -10.65 15.97 -3.07
N ASP A 193 -11.68 16.79 -2.94
CA ASP A 193 -11.57 18.24 -2.93
C ASP A 193 -10.90 18.74 -1.64
N GLY A 194 -10.47 20.00 -1.66
CA GLY A 194 -9.89 20.67 -0.49
C GLY A 194 -8.40 20.46 -0.32
N ALA A 195 -7.76 19.71 -1.21
CA ALA A 195 -6.30 19.64 -1.27
C ALA A 195 -5.70 21.03 -1.51
N LEU A 196 -4.53 21.27 -0.95
CA LEU A 196 -3.78 22.52 -1.07
C LEU A 196 -2.39 22.22 -1.61
N ALA A 197 -2.10 22.68 -2.82
CA ALA A 197 -0.75 22.61 -3.35
C ALA A 197 0.15 23.67 -2.73
N ASP A 198 1.42 23.30 -2.56
CA ASP A 198 2.45 24.09 -1.88
C ASP A 198 2.05 24.52 -0.46
N ASP A 199 1.31 23.65 0.23
CA ASP A 199 0.86 23.86 1.60
C ASP A 199 0.71 22.54 2.37
N GLN A 200 0.50 22.69 3.67
CA GLN A 200 0.18 21.62 4.58
C GLN A 200 -1.26 21.12 4.39
N ASN A 201 -1.41 19.80 4.41
CA ASN A 201 -2.66 19.10 4.24
C ASN A 201 -2.86 18.10 5.39
N VAL A 202 -4.12 17.75 5.62
CA VAL A 202 -4.56 16.76 6.60
C VAL A 202 -5.65 15.91 5.99
N ILE A 203 -5.58 14.59 6.19
CA ILE A 203 -6.63 13.64 5.83
C ILE A 203 -7.46 13.33 7.07
N TYR A 204 -8.78 13.31 6.90
CA TYR A 204 -9.73 12.92 7.93
C TYR A 204 -10.48 11.68 7.48
N LEU A 205 -10.71 10.76 8.40
CA LEU A 205 -11.43 9.51 8.15
C LEU A 205 -12.52 9.30 9.19
N ARG A 206 -13.65 8.74 8.76
CA ARG A 206 -14.73 8.28 9.65
C ARG A 206 -15.46 7.10 9.01
N VAL A 207 -16.08 6.29 9.85
CA VAL A 207 -16.91 5.17 9.42
C VAL A 207 -18.32 5.29 9.97
N LYS A 208 -19.25 4.53 9.38
CA LYS A 208 -20.67 4.56 9.72
C LYS A 208 -21.22 3.14 9.80
N ASP A 209 -21.99 2.86 10.85
CA ASP A 209 -22.71 1.60 11.03
C ASP A 209 -24.09 1.59 10.33
N TRP A 210 -24.75 0.43 10.34
CA TRP A 210 -26.09 0.27 9.76
C TRP A 210 -27.19 1.06 10.48
N ALA A 211 -26.98 1.43 11.75
CA ALA A 211 -27.93 2.20 12.54
C ALA A 211 -27.79 3.69 12.22
N GLY A 212 -26.75 4.04 11.47
CA GLY A 212 -26.46 5.36 10.97
C GLY A 212 -25.57 6.20 11.87
N SER A 213 -24.98 5.62 12.92
CA SER A 213 -24.05 6.30 13.80
C SER A 213 -22.68 6.40 13.12
N TYR A 214 -22.05 7.56 13.26
CA TYR A 214 -20.67 7.76 12.80
C TYR A 214 -19.70 7.51 13.94
N SER A 215 -18.52 7.00 13.59
CA SER A 215 -17.35 7.02 14.49
C SER A 215 -16.94 8.46 14.81
N GLU A 216 -16.16 8.60 15.87
CA GLU A 216 -15.29 9.77 16.00
C GLU A 216 -14.38 9.90 14.77
N VAL A 217 -14.07 11.14 14.39
CA VAL A 217 -13.23 11.40 13.23
C VAL A 217 -11.78 11.16 13.61
N ASP A 218 -11.10 10.27 12.89
CA ASP A 218 -9.65 10.13 12.99
C ASP A 218 -8.92 11.02 11.98
N THR A 219 -7.69 11.40 12.30
CA THR A 219 -6.94 12.45 11.59
C THR A 219 -5.50 12.03 11.35
N SER A 220 -5.03 12.18 10.11
CA SER A 220 -3.63 11.94 9.77
C SER A 220 -2.72 12.98 10.44
N SER A 221 -1.43 12.66 10.57
CA SER A 221 -0.43 13.71 10.76
C SER A 221 -0.45 14.68 9.56
N THR A 222 -0.03 15.92 9.80
CA THR A 222 0.10 16.93 8.74
C THR A 222 1.23 16.55 7.78
N PHE A 223 0.98 16.68 6.48
CA PHE A 223 1.94 16.42 5.41
C PHE A 223 1.90 17.57 4.38
N TYR A 224 2.92 17.66 3.51
CA TYR A 224 3.07 18.79 2.58
C TYR A 224 3.03 18.35 1.12
N TRP A 225 2.01 18.77 0.37
CA TRP A 225 2.00 18.55 -1.08
C TRP A 225 2.64 19.73 -1.80
N SER A 226 3.64 19.45 -2.63
CA SER A 226 4.19 20.45 -3.55
C SER A 226 3.46 20.41 -4.89
N SER A 227 3.35 21.53 -5.59
CA SER A 227 2.89 21.51 -6.98
C SER A 227 3.88 20.74 -7.87
N ARG A 228 3.35 19.99 -8.84
CA ARG A 228 4.15 19.52 -9.98
C ARG A 228 4.43 20.73 -10.88
N SER A 229 5.70 21.05 -11.08
CA SER A 229 6.12 22.21 -11.87
C SER A 229 6.50 21.87 -13.31
N THR A 230 6.78 20.60 -13.59
CA THR A 230 7.38 20.14 -14.85
C THR A 230 7.12 18.64 -15.10
N ASN A 231 7.63 18.11 -16.21
CA ASN A 231 7.45 16.71 -16.63
C ASN A 231 8.64 15.82 -16.30
N MET A 232 9.68 16.35 -15.65
CA MET A 232 10.87 15.59 -15.24
C MET A 232 11.00 15.57 -13.72
N LEU A 233 11.18 14.37 -13.17
CA LEU A 233 11.51 14.16 -11.76
C LEU A 233 12.99 13.78 -11.62
N VAL A 234 13.66 14.40 -10.66
CA VAL A 234 15.00 14.02 -10.21
C VAL A 234 14.89 13.50 -8.79
N LEU A 235 15.22 12.22 -8.63
CA LEU A 235 15.33 11.57 -7.33
C LEU A 235 16.81 11.41 -7.00
N ASN A 236 17.23 11.99 -5.88
CA ASN A 236 18.58 11.83 -5.37
C ASN A 236 18.55 11.21 -3.97
N SER A 237 19.23 10.09 -3.83
CA SER A 237 19.40 9.40 -2.54
C SER A 237 20.81 9.51 -1.98
N GLN A 238 21.71 10.16 -2.72
CA GLN A 238 23.07 10.45 -2.29
C GLN A 238 23.07 11.69 -1.37
N PRO A 239 24.12 11.92 -0.57
CA PRO A 239 24.24 13.12 0.26
C PRO A 239 23.90 14.42 -0.46
N ALA A 240 23.27 15.37 0.24
CA ALA A 240 22.73 16.60 -0.36
C ALA A 240 23.78 17.43 -1.15
N TYR A 241 25.06 17.39 -0.78
CA TYR A 241 26.12 18.09 -1.52
C TYR A 241 26.39 17.47 -2.90
N ILE A 242 26.14 16.17 -3.08
CA ILE A 242 26.19 15.49 -4.38
C ILE A 242 24.94 15.84 -5.18
N GLY A 243 23.78 15.85 -4.52
CA GLY A 243 22.53 16.34 -5.09
C GLY A 243 22.66 17.75 -5.69
N ALA A 244 23.30 18.67 -4.97
CA ALA A 244 23.57 20.03 -5.41
C ALA A 244 24.40 20.08 -6.72
N GLN A 245 25.33 19.13 -6.91
CA GLN A 245 26.13 19.05 -8.12
C GLN A 245 25.30 18.61 -9.34
N TYR A 246 24.44 17.60 -9.20
CA TYR A 246 23.53 17.23 -10.29
C TYR A 246 22.57 18.36 -10.65
N LYS A 247 22.07 19.08 -9.64
CA LYS A 247 21.24 20.27 -9.84
C LYS A 247 21.97 21.34 -10.65
N GLU A 248 23.21 21.68 -10.26
CA GLU A 248 24.04 22.65 -11.01
C GLU A 248 24.19 22.26 -12.49
N TRP A 249 24.42 20.97 -12.78
CA TRP A 249 24.52 20.47 -14.16
C TRP A 249 23.21 20.59 -14.94
N LEU A 250 22.09 20.19 -14.32
CA LEU A 250 20.77 20.27 -14.96
C LEU A 250 20.36 21.73 -15.20
N ASP A 251 20.55 22.59 -14.20
CA ASP A 251 20.27 24.02 -14.25
C ASP A 251 21.11 24.70 -15.35
N SER A 252 22.40 24.37 -15.43
CA SER A 252 23.31 24.90 -16.47
C SER A 252 22.93 24.46 -17.88
N ALA A 253 22.30 23.29 -18.01
CA ALA A 253 21.77 22.79 -19.27
C ALA A 253 20.36 23.34 -19.59
N GLY A 254 19.78 24.17 -18.73
CA GLY A 254 18.46 24.77 -18.92
C GLY A 254 17.28 23.81 -18.68
N ASN A 255 17.52 22.71 -17.95
CA ASN A 255 16.49 21.74 -17.64
C ASN A 255 15.61 22.23 -16.48
N VAL A 256 14.30 22.00 -16.59
CA VAL A 256 13.35 22.24 -15.49
C VAL A 256 12.90 20.90 -14.93
N TYR A 257 13.10 20.69 -13.63
CA TYR A 257 12.82 19.44 -12.96
C TYR A 257 12.21 19.66 -11.58
N ASP A 258 11.39 18.69 -11.18
CA ASP A 258 10.97 18.51 -9.82
C ASP A 258 12.00 17.66 -9.09
N TYR A 259 12.39 18.06 -7.87
CA TYR A 259 13.48 17.40 -7.14
C TYR A 259 12.98 16.75 -5.84
N VAL A 260 13.42 15.51 -5.59
CA VAL A 260 13.21 14.78 -4.34
C VAL A 260 14.55 14.33 -3.80
N GLN A 261 14.90 14.82 -2.60
CA GLN A 261 16.01 14.31 -1.82
C GLN A 261 15.49 13.18 -0.93
N MET A 262 16.15 12.03 -0.95
CA MET A 262 15.93 10.95 0.00
C MET A 262 17.15 10.82 0.90
N ASP A 263 16.95 10.71 2.20
CA ASP A 263 18.02 10.56 3.17
C ASP A 263 17.73 9.39 4.10
N ALA A 264 18.53 8.33 3.97
CA ALA A 264 18.36 7.07 4.71
C ALA A 264 18.52 7.22 6.23
N ILE A 265 19.19 8.28 6.70
CA ILE A 265 19.49 8.48 8.13
C ILE A 265 18.39 9.30 8.78
N THR A 266 17.99 10.40 8.15
CA THR A 266 16.99 11.32 8.70
C THR A 266 15.55 10.94 8.37
N GLY A 267 15.35 10.07 7.38
CA GLY A 267 14.02 9.71 6.89
C GLY A 267 13.42 10.71 5.90
N ILE A 268 14.09 11.86 5.66
CA ILE A 268 13.59 12.90 4.76
C ILE A 268 13.36 12.33 3.37
N GLY A 269 12.18 12.61 2.80
CA GLY A 269 11.78 12.19 1.47
C GLY A 269 11.53 10.69 1.31
N ILE A 270 11.56 9.89 2.39
CA ILE A 270 11.20 8.48 2.36
C ILE A 270 9.68 8.35 2.60
N PRO A 271 8.92 7.72 1.69
CA PRO A 271 7.51 7.49 1.94
C PRO A 271 7.31 6.41 3.02
N SER A 272 6.21 6.51 3.77
CA SER A 272 5.80 5.46 4.72
C SER A 272 5.60 4.10 4.03
N TYR A 273 5.12 4.11 2.78
CA TYR A 273 5.00 2.93 1.93
C TYR A 273 5.77 3.13 0.62
N TRP A 274 6.69 2.25 0.27
CA TRP A 274 7.44 2.37 -0.99
C TRP A 274 6.56 2.16 -2.23
N ASN A 275 5.77 1.10 -2.26
CA ASN A 275 4.80 0.79 -3.30
C ASN A 275 3.40 0.76 -2.65
N PRO A 276 2.41 1.52 -3.14
CA PRO A 276 2.35 2.20 -4.44
C PRO A 276 2.91 3.64 -4.50
N SER A 277 3.38 4.25 -3.41
CA SER A 277 3.73 5.68 -3.41
C SER A 277 4.71 6.09 -4.51
N MET A 278 5.83 5.39 -4.65
CA MET A 278 6.86 5.74 -5.62
C MET A 278 6.42 5.47 -7.06
N ARG A 279 5.65 4.39 -7.28
CA ARG A 279 5.03 4.12 -8.58
C ARG A 279 4.09 5.27 -8.98
N LEU A 280 3.19 5.64 -8.09
CA LEU A 280 2.23 6.73 -8.33
C LEU A 280 2.92 8.07 -8.54
N LEU A 281 4.03 8.31 -7.84
CA LEU A 281 4.87 9.49 -8.04
C LEU A 281 5.50 9.48 -9.43
N PHE A 282 6.15 8.39 -9.83
CA PHE A 282 6.81 8.29 -11.14
C PHE A 282 5.82 8.42 -12.30
N GLU A 283 4.63 7.83 -12.18
CA GLU A 283 3.55 7.94 -13.16
C GLU A 283 3.05 9.38 -13.37
N GLN A 284 3.42 10.33 -12.48
CA GLN A 284 3.15 11.75 -12.71
C GLN A 284 4.18 12.43 -13.63
N TYR A 285 5.22 11.76 -14.12
CA TYR A 285 6.30 12.39 -14.90
C TYR A 285 6.61 11.63 -16.19
N ASP A 286 6.99 12.34 -17.24
CA ASP A 286 7.39 11.75 -18.51
C ASP A 286 8.80 11.16 -18.43
N ARG A 287 9.65 11.74 -17.56
CA ARG A 287 11.05 11.35 -17.38
C ARG A 287 11.43 11.32 -15.90
N VAL A 288 12.16 10.29 -15.48
CA VAL A 288 12.71 10.15 -14.12
C VAL A 288 14.22 9.99 -14.18
N LEU A 289 14.95 10.79 -13.40
CA LEU A 289 16.39 10.66 -13.18
C LEU A 289 16.61 10.13 -11.77
N LEU A 290 17.23 8.97 -11.65
CA LEU A 290 17.48 8.28 -10.41
C LEU A 290 18.98 8.28 -10.11
N PHE A 291 19.37 9.04 -9.08
CA PHE A 291 20.73 9.10 -8.58
C PHE A 291 20.84 8.37 -7.25
N ALA A 292 21.62 7.28 -7.24
CA ALA A 292 21.75 6.41 -6.09
C ALA A 292 23.18 6.00 -5.79
N ASP A 293 23.43 5.59 -4.56
CA ASP A 293 24.66 4.92 -4.17
C ASP A 293 24.33 3.58 -3.49
N ALA A 294 25.35 2.92 -2.95
CA ALA A 294 25.21 1.66 -2.25
C ALA A 294 24.73 1.86 -0.79
N THR A 295 23.89 2.86 -0.53
CA THR A 295 23.24 3.06 0.77
C THR A 295 21.99 2.19 0.86
N GLN A 296 21.80 1.56 2.03
CA GLN A 296 20.59 0.82 2.33
C GLN A 296 19.56 1.73 3.00
N PHE A 297 18.32 1.59 2.58
CA PHE A 297 17.17 2.33 3.06
C PHE A 297 16.25 1.43 3.89
N PRO A 298 15.56 1.97 4.90
CA PRO A 298 14.55 1.22 5.65
C PRO A 298 13.40 0.80 4.73
N ASN A 299 12.89 -0.40 4.94
CA ASN A 299 11.73 -0.98 4.27
C ASN A 299 10.96 -1.85 5.26
N ASN A 300 9.70 -2.19 4.97
CA ASN A 300 8.81 -2.95 5.87
C ASN A 300 9.37 -4.31 6.30
N GLY A 301 10.34 -4.86 5.56
CA GLY A 301 11.07 -6.11 5.87
C GLY A 301 12.47 -5.95 6.46
N GLY A 302 12.91 -4.73 6.79
CA GLY A 302 14.27 -4.44 7.29
C GLY A 302 14.94 -3.32 6.51
N THR A 303 16.08 -3.60 5.87
CA THR A 303 16.81 -2.62 5.05
C THR A 303 17.24 -3.26 3.74
N ASP A 304 17.19 -2.51 2.65
CA ASP A 304 17.66 -2.96 1.32
C ASP A 304 18.21 -1.77 0.53
N TYR A 305 18.95 -2.02 -0.54
CA TYR A 305 19.45 -0.98 -1.42
C TYR A 305 18.30 -0.30 -2.18
N LEU A 306 18.38 1.01 -2.34
CA LEU A 306 17.28 1.78 -2.93
C LEU A 306 16.85 1.27 -4.31
N LEU A 307 17.81 0.84 -5.15
CA LEU A 307 17.47 0.31 -6.47
C LEU A 307 16.58 -0.94 -6.39
N ASN A 308 16.83 -1.85 -5.44
CA ASN A 308 16.00 -3.03 -5.21
C ASN A 308 14.60 -2.63 -4.72
N ILE A 309 14.53 -1.68 -3.79
CA ILE A 309 13.28 -1.16 -3.24
C ILE A 309 12.42 -0.51 -4.34
N LEU A 310 13.06 0.27 -5.24
CA LEU A 310 12.37 0.97 -6.32
C LEU A 310 12.07 0.08 -7.53
N SER A 311 12.68 -1.10 -7.67
CA SER A 311 12.50 -2.00 -8.81
C SER A 311 11.03 -2.20 -9.20
N PRO A 312 10.10 -2.55 -8.28
CA PRO A 312 8.68 -2.70 -8.64
C PRO A 312 8.04 -1.42 -9.20
N SER A 313 8.41 -0.26 -8.64
CA SER A 313 7.87 1.04 -9.08
C SER A 313 8.43 1.45 -10.43
N VAL A 314 9.73 1.25 -10.66
CA VAL A 314 10.39 1.49 -11.95
C VAL A 314 9.81 0.57 -13.02
N GLN A 315 9.62 -0.72 -12.71
CA GLN A 315 9.04 -1.69 -13.63
C GLN A 315 7.66 -1.25 -14.13
N SER A 316 6.74 -0.90 -13.22
CA SER A 316 5.42 -0.40 -13.61
C SER A 316 5.51 0.89 -14.42
N TYR A 317 6.39 1.82 -14.02
CA TYR A 317 6.59 3.09 -14.71
C TYR A 317 7.05 2.92 -16.16
N VAL A 318 8.07 2.09 -16.42
CA VAL A 318 8.58 1.84 -17.77
C VAL A 318 7.62 0.99 -18.62
N GLN A 319 6.80 0.15 -17.98
CA GLN A 319 5.72 -0.57 -18.66
C GLN A 319 4.61 0.39 -19.12
N ALA A 320 4.33 1.45 -18.34
CA ALA A 320 3.41 2.52 -18.69
C ALA A 320 3.96 3.52 -19.72
N GLY A 321 5.19 3.35 -20.20
CA GLY A 321 5.82 4.20 -21.22
C GLY A 321 6.73 5.31 -20.68
N GLY A 322 6.99 5.31 -19.38
CA GLY A 322 7.93 6.25 -18.75
C GLY A 322 9.38 6.02 -19.18
N LYS A 323 10.20 7.08 -19.10
CA LYS A 323 11.64 7.02 -19.40
C LYS A 323 12.48 7.24 -18.15
N VAL A 324 13.44 6.37 -17.88
CA VAL A 324 14.29 6.46 -16.67
C VAL A 324 15.78 6.43 -17.00
N LEU A 325 16.49 7.42 -16.48
CA LEU A 325 17.95 7.44 -16.41
C LEU A 325 18.37 7.11 -14.99
N THR A 326 19.08 6.01 -14.80
CA THR A 326 19.65 5.62 -13.51
C THR A 326 21.16 5.79 -13.54
N SER A 327 21.72 6.54 -12.59
CA SER A 327 23.15 6.52 -12.30
C SER A 327 23.35 6.14 -10.84
N ALA A 328 23.88 4.94 -10.64
CA ALA A 328 23.97 4.33 -9.34
C ALA A 328 25.35 3.75 -9.07
N GLN A 329 25.77 3.75 -7.81
CA GLN A 329 26.88 2.91 -7.38
C GLN A 329 26.35 1.51 -7.06
N ILE A 330 26.79 0.52 -7.82
CA ILE A 330 26.63 -0.88 -7.44
C ILE A 330 27.94 -1.40 -6.84
N THR A 331 27.86 -2.45 -6.02
CA THR A 331 29.03 -3.12 -5.46
C THR A 331 28.98 -4.60 -5.81
N SER A 332 30.13 -5.27 -5.82
CA SER A 332 30.21 -6.71 -6.10
C SER A 332 29.50 -7.60 -5.06
N SER A 333 29.12 -7.05 -3.91
CA SER A 333 28.40 -7.74 -2.83
C SER A 333 26.92 -7.37 -2.76
N MET A 334 26.45 -6.47 -3.63
CA MET A 334 25.04 -6.09 -3.70
C MET A 334 24.22 -7.25 -4.25
N ASP A 335 23.09 -7.56 -3.61
CA ASP A 335 22.11 -8.47 -4.20
C ASP A 335 21.45 -7.76 -5.39
N MET A 336 21.59 -8.36 -6.57
CA MET A 336 21.11 -7.81 -7.83
C MET A 336 19.84 -8.49 -8.34
N GLY A 337 19.19 -9.38 -7.57
CA GLY A 337 17.99 -10.09 -8.01
C GLY A 337 16.93 -9.15 -8.61
N ALA A 338 16.44 -8.21 -7.80
CA ALA A 338 15.43 -7.25 -8.25
C ALA A 338 15.97 -6.23 -9.29
N ILE A 339 17.27 -5.93 -9.27
CA ILE A 339 17.88 -5.03 -10.25
C ILE A 339 17.91 -5.67 -11.64
N ASN A 340 18.29 -6.95 -11.71
CA ASN A 340 18.42 -7.70 -12.96
C ASN A 340 17.09 -7.92 -13.68
N ASP A 341 15.99 -7.96 -12.93
CA ASP A 341 14.65 -8.17 -13.47
C ASP A 341 14.05 -6.90 -14.09
N VAL A 342 14.56 -5.72 -13.70
CA VAL A 342 13.94 -4.43 -14.03
C VAL A 342 14.85 -3.56 -14.89
N TYR A 343 16.06 -3.27 -14.41
CA TYR A 343 16.98 -2.37 -15.10
C TYR A 343 17.64 -3.07 -16.31
N PRO A 344 18.30 -2.33 -17.23
CA PRO A 344 18.90 -2.90 -18.44
C PRO A 344 20.23 -3.63 -18.19
N VAL A 345 20.29 -4.47 -17.16
CA VAL A 345 21.46 -5.26 -16.74
C VAL A 345 21.06 -6.69 -16.38
N SER A 346 21.96 -7.65 -16.55
CA SER A 346 21.75 -9.06 -16.16
C SER A 346 22.63 -9.51 -14.98
N GLY A 347 23.49 -8.62 -14.48
CA GLY A 347 24.32 -8.85 -13.31
C GLY A 347 25.57 -7.99 -13.29
N SER A 348 26.28 -8.02 -12.16
CA SER A 348 27.59 -7.39 -12.00
C SER A 348 28.72 -8.35 -12.37
N ILE A 349 29.82 -7.78 -12.82
CA ILE A 349 31.04 -8.53 -13.13
C ILE A 349 31.88 -8.64 -11.86
N THR A 350 31.98 -9.86 -11.34
CA THR A 350 32.76 -10.18 -10.15
C THR A 350 34.03 -10.96 -10.50
N ALA A 351 35.19 -10.49 -10.03
CA ALA A 351 36.47 -11.19 -10.18
C ALA A 351 37.37 -10.92 -8.97
N ALA A 352 38.32 -11.82 -8.72
CA ALA A 352 39.35 -11.61 -7.69
C ALA A 352 40.22 -10.39 -8.04
N GLY A 353 40.53 -9.56 -7.05
CA GLY A 353 41.23 -8.29 -7.25
C GLY A 353 40.26 -7.11 -7.33
N GLN A 354 40.71 -5.99 -7.91
CA GLN A 354 39.90 -4.76 -7.99
C GLN A 354 40.05 -4.07 -9.35
N ALA A 355 38.97 -3.46 -9.82
CA ALA A 355 39.00 -2.48 -10.91
C ALA A 355 38.85 -1.07 -10.34
N ARG A 356 39.62 -0.13 -10.90
CA ARG A 356 39.51 1.30 -10.59
C ARG A 356 39.63 2.15 -11.85
N LEU A 357 39.13 3.37 -11.79
CA LEU A 357 39.44 4.42 -12.76
C LEU A 357 40.50 5.34 -12.14
N THR A 358 41.53 5.65 -12.90
CA THR A 358 42.54 6.64 -12.51
C THR A 358 42.24 7.98 -13.19
N ASN A 359 42.98 9.03 -12.84
CA ASN A 359 42.77 10.35 -13.42
C ASN A 359 43.00 10.38 -14.95
N ASP A 360 43.78 9.45 -15.50
CA ASP A 360 44.01 9.34 -16.95
C ASP A 360 43.02 8.39 -17.64
N SER A 361 42.13 7.76 -16.87
CA SER A 361 41.05 6.92 -17.40
C SER A 361 39.87 7.77 -17.89
N ALA A 362 39.03 7.18 -18.73
CA ALA A 362 37.73 7.73 -19.11
C ALA A 362 36.65 6.63 -19.14
N ILE A 363 35.40 7.06 -19.08
CA ILE A 363 34.30 6.28 -19.66
C ILE A 363 34.03 6.83 -21.06
N VAL A 364 33.84 5.92 -22.01
CA VAL A 364 33.72 6.23 -23.44
C VAL A 364 32.50 5.52 -24.03
N PRO A 365 31.79 6.13 -24.99
CA PRO A 365 30.69 5.47 -25.66
C PRO A 365 31.17 4.23 -26.42
N VAL A 366 30.32 3.20 -26.47
CA VAL A 366 30.59 1.98 -27.25
C VAL A 366 30.54 2.27 -28.75
N ASP A 367 29.56 3.07 -29.18
CA ASP A 367 29.51 3.54 -30.57
C ASP A 367 30.44 4.75 -30.76
N SER A 368 31.60 4.49 -31.36
CA SER A 368 32.60 5.51 -31.70
C SER A 368 32.13 6.54 -32.74
N MET A 369 31.02 6.28 -33.43
CA MET A 369 30.43 7.22 -34.39
C MET A 369 29.35 8.12 -33.74
N SER A 370 28.95 7.83 -32.50
CA SER A 370 27.99 8.65 -31.76
C SER A 370 28.60 9.99 -31.34
N ALA A 371 27.74 11.00 -31.15
CA ALA A 371 28.13 12.30 -30.59
C ALA A 371 28.20 12.28 -29.05
N ALA A 372 28.10 11.10 -28.43
CA ALA A 372 28.03 10.93 -26.99
C ALA A 372 29.39 11.28 -26.33
N PRO A 373 29.41 12.04 -25.22
CA PRO A 373 30.65 12.57 -24.68
C PRO A 373 31.47 11.53 -23.90
N ALA A 374 32.78 11.49 -24.17
CA ALA A 374 33.73 10.78 -23.29
C ALA A 374 34.12 11.68 -22.10
N VAL A 375 34.13 11.12 -20.90
CA VAL A 375 34.40 11.89 -19.66
C VAL A 375 35.40 11.18 -18.74
N SER A 376 36.21 11.98 -18.06
CA SER A 376 37.26 11.49 -17.15
C SER A 376 36.93 11.83 -15.69
N PRO A 377 37.32 10.98 -14.74
CA PRO A 377 37.04 11.23 -13.34
C PRO A 377 37.94 12.35 -12.79
N LYS A 378 37.43 13.06 -11.78
CA LYS A 378 38.21 14.10 -11.09
C LYS A 378 39.30 13.50 -10.21
N ASN A 379 38.95 12.41 -9.52
CA ASN A 379 39.80 11.65 -8.61
C ASN A 379 39.78 10.17 -9.00
N ILE A 380 40.65 9.37 -8.37
CA ILE A 380 40.61 7.92 -8.51
C ILE A 380 39.24 7.41 -8.03
N VAL A 381 38.52 6.69 -8.89
CA VAL A 381 37.27 6.01 -8.54
C VAL A 381 37.60 4.56 -8.18
N LEU A 382 37.41 4.22 -6.91
CA LEU A 382 37.66 2.88 -6.38
C LEU A 382 36.41 2.02 -6.44
N GLY A 383 36.59 0.70 -6.43
CA GLY A 383 35.48 -0.24 -6.36
C GLY A 383 34.54 -0.17 -7.57
N VAL A 384 35.09 0.08 -8.75
CA VAL A 384 34.29 0.11 -9.99
C VAL A 384 33.77 -1.30 -10.25
N THR A 385 32.45 -1.42 -10.38
CA THR A 385 31.77 -2.68 -10.67
C THR A 385 31.11 -2.59 -12.05
N PRO A 386 31.75 -3.14 -13.10
CA PRO A 386 31.13 -3.30 -14.40
C PRO A 386 29.91 -4.22 -14.37
N VAL A 387 29.08 -4.14 -15.40
CA VAL A 387 27.83 -4.91 -15.53
C VAL A 387 27.75 -5.62 -16.87
N ASN A 388 26.96 -6.70 -16.91
CA ASN A 388 26.52 -7.31 -18.15
C ASN A 388 25.20 -6.68 -18.58
N PRO A 389 25.03 -6.29 -19.86
CA PRO A 389 23.72 -5.91 -20.39
C PRO A 389 22.70 -7.04 -20.22
N ALA A 390 21.42 -6.68 -20.04
CA ALA A 390 20.32 -7.64 -20.17
C ALA A 390 20.21 -8.17 -21.61
N ALA A 391 19.52 -9.30 -21.81
CA ALA A 391 19.39 -9.92 -23.14
C ALA A 391 18.68 -9.03 -24.17
N ASP A 392 17.86 -8.10 -23.70
CA ASP A 392 17.11 -7.12 -24.50
C ASP A 392 17.72 -5.70 -24.46
N ALA A 393 18.92 -5.57 -23.88
CA ALA A 393 19.64 -4.30 -23.73
C ALA A 393 21.03 -4.37 -24.38
N ASN A 394 21.61 -3.21 -24.66
CA ASN A 394 22.94 -3.08 -25.25
C ASN A 394 23.91 -2.38 -24.31
N ALA A 395 25.20 -2.64 -24.48
CA ALA A 395 26.25 -1.84 -23.85
C ALA A 395 26.23 -0.43 -24.46
N TYR A 396 26.28 0.59 -23.61
CA TYR A 396 26.24 2.01 -23.99
C TYR A 396 27.59 2.69 -23.74
N TYR A 397 28.20 2.45 -22.57
CA TYR A 397 29.51 3.00 -22.20
C TYR A 397 30.43 1.92 -21.65
N THR A 398 31.73 2.05 -21.97
CA THR A 398 32.80 1.23 -21.41
C THR A 398 33.80 2.09 -20.64
N ALA A 399 34.47 1.48 -19.67
CA ALA A 399 35.44 2.12 -18.80
C ALA A 399 36.88 1.72 -19.15
N GLN A 400 37.80 2.68 -19.12
CA GLN A 400 39.24 2.42 -19.23
C GLN A 400 39.82 1.99 -17.88
N LEU A 401 39.51 0.76 -17.49
CA LEU A 401 39.81 0.21 -16.17
C LEU A 401 41.31 -0.04 -15.96
N THR A 402 41.82 0.40 -14.80
CA THR A 402 43.07 -0.12 -14.25
C THR A 402 42.76 -1.36 -13.42
N LYS A 403 43.28 -2.51 -13.85
CA LYS A 403 43.06 -3.82 -13.23
C LYS A 403 44.15 -4.08 -12.19
N ILE A 404 43.76 -4.37 -10.95
CA ILE A 404 44.67 -4.60 -9.81
C ILE A 404 44.51 -6.03 -9.31
N ALA A 405 45.60 -6.63 -8.86
CA ALA A 405 45.62 -7.93 -8.19
C ALA A 405 44.92 -9.05 -8.99
N GLY A 406 45.13 -9.04 -10.31
CA GLY A 406 44.62 -10.10 -11.20
C GLY A 406 43.16 -9.95 -11.63
N TRP A 407 42.52 -8.80 -11.38
CA TRP A 407 41.13 -8.57 -11.80
C TRP A 407 40.96 -8.77 -13.31
N THR A 408 39.94 -9.55 -13.68
CA THR A 408 39.55 -9.85 -15.06
C THR A 408 38.04 -9.61 -15.24
N GLY A 409 37.61 -9.44 -16.48
CA GLY A 409 36.23 -9.11 -16.80
C GLY A 409 36.11 -8.01 -17.86
N ASP A 410 34.90 -7.89 -18.38
CA ASP A 410 34.52 -6.84 -19.30
C ASP A 410 34.39 -5.50 -18.56
N ASN A 411 34.35 -4.42 -19.34
CA ASN A 411 34.45 -3.06 -18.83
C ASN A 411 33.20 -2.21 -19.11
N THR A 412 32.06 -2.84 -19.40
CA THR A 412 30.77 -2.15 -19.59
C THR A 412 30.31 -1.55 -18.27
N VAL A 413 30.05 -0.25 -18.28
CA VAL A 413 29.62 0.52 -17.09
C VAL A 413 28.37 1.36 -17.35
N GLY A 414 27.93 1.42 -18.61
CA GLY A 414 26.63 1.96 -18.99
C GLY A 414 25.91 1.02 -19.94
N THR A 415 24.60 0.87 -19.77
CA THR A 415 23.73 0.07 -20.64
C THR A 415 22.49 0.88 -21.05
N ILE A 416 21.89 0.49 -22.17
CA ILE A 416 20.76 1.18 -22.78
C ILE A 416 19.75 0.15 -23.29
N ARG A 417 18.46 0.43 -23.10
CA ARG A 417 17.36 -0.42 -23.58
C ARG A 417 16.33 0.43 -24.33
N SER A 418 15.86 -0.13 -25.44
CA SER A 418 14.93 0.50 -26.36
C SER A 418 13.76 -0.40 -26.67
N ARG A 419 12.58 0.19 -26.92
CA ARG A 419 11.38 -0.50 -27.38
C ARG A 419 10.90 0.19 -28.65
N ASN A 420 10.70 -0.57 -29.73
CA ASN A 420 10.26 -0.03 -31.02
C ASN A 420 11.14 1.11 -31.57
N GLY A 421 12.44 1.09 -31.27
CA GLY A 421 13.39 2.13 -31.71
C GLY A 421 13.49 3.35 -30.81
N GLU A 422 12.68 3.44 -29.75
CA GLU A 422 12.77 4.52 -28.76
C GLU A 422 13.46 4.04 -27.48
N VAL A 423 14.40 4.84 -26.98
CA VAL A 423 15.07 4.57 -25.70
C VAL A 423 14.14 4.94 -24.55
N PHE A 424 14.07 4.06 -23.56
CA PHE A 424 13.27 4.29 -22.35
C PHE A 424 14.04 3.97 -21.06
N GLU A 425 15.15 3.23 -21.12
CA GLU A 425 16.02 3.02 -19.97
C GLU A 425 17.49 3.24 -20.33
N VAL A 426 18.18 4.03 -19.50
CA VAL A 426 19.63 4.16 -19.52
C VAL A 426 20.13 3.94 -18.09
N PHE A 427 21.14 3.08 -17.92
CA PHE A 427 21.69 2.73 -16.61
C PHE A 427 23.20 2.89 -16.60
N PHE A 428 23.74 3.55 -15.58
CA PHE A 428 25.17 3.59 -15.28
C PHE A 428 25.45 2.94 -13.93
N SER A 429 26.37 1.98 -13.90
CA SER A 429 26.81 1.27 -12.70
C SER A 429 27.86 2.03 -11.87
N ILE A 430 28.22 3.23 -12.34
CA ILE A 430 29.10 4.18 -11.66
C ILE A 430 28.36 5.52 -11.53
N PRO A 431 28.41 6.18 -10.36
CA PRO A 431 27.82 7.50 -10.19
C PRO A 431 28.49 8.56 -11.10
N LEU A 432 27.69 9.24 -11.92
CA LEU A 432 28.18 10.22 -12.87
C LEU A 432 28.80 11.45 -12.19
N HIS A 433 28.44 11.76 -10.94
CA HIS A 433 29.05 12.85 -10.15
C HIS A 433 30.59 12.72 -9.99
N GLN A 434 31.13 11.49 -10.07
CA GLN A 434 32.57 11.22 -9.98
C GLN A 434 33.36 11.77 -11.19
N PHE A 435 32.66 12.04 -12.30
CA PHE A 435 33.22 12.57 -13.55
C PHE A 435 33.04 14.08 -13.61
N SER A 436 33.68 14.80 -12.69
CA SER A 436 33.47 16.24 -12.45
C SER A 436 34.72 17.09 -12.66
N ARG A 437 35.58 16.68 -13.59
CA ARG A 437 36.79 17.43 -13.92
C ARG A 437 36.41 18.80 -14.51
N SER A 438 36.94 19.87 -13.90
CA SER A 438 36.74 21.24 -14.37
C SER A 438 37.42 21.46 -15.72
N ASN A 439 36.82 22.30 -16.57
CA ASN A 439 37.33 22.67 -17.91
C ASN A 439 37.44 21.50 -18.90
N SER A 440 36.66 20.43 -18.71
CA SER A 440 36.46 19.34 -19.65
C SER A 440 35.02 18.88 -19.64
N LEU A 441 34.65 18.01 -20.59
CA LEU A 441 33.38 17.30 -20.52
C LEU A 441 33.30 16.50 -19.19
N ASN A 442 32.11 16.47 -18.61
CA ASN A 442 31.82 15.93 -17.30
C ASN A 442 30.50 15.12 -17.31
N GLY A 443 30.14 14.50 -16.18
CA GLY A 443 28.94 13.67 -16.06
C GLY A 443 27.65 14.41 -16.44
N GLY A 444 27.58 15.73 -16.24
CA GLY A 444 26.49 16.57 -16.69
C GLY A 444 26.33 16.61 -18.20
N ASP A 445 27.42 16.54 -18.96
CA ASP A 445 27.38 16.48 -20.43
C ASP A 445 26.80 15.14 -20.93
N ILE A 446 27.06 14.03 -20.22
CA ILE A 446 26.41 12.73 -20.51
C ILE A 446 24.91 12.84 -20.23
N ILE A 447 24.52 13.38 -19.07
CA ILE A 447 23.10 13.55 -18.72
C ILE A 447 22.40 14.41 -19.77
N LYS A 448 22.99 15.54 -20.14
CA LYS A 448 22.49 16.42 -21.20
C LYS A 448 22.31 15.67 -22.52
N HIS A 449 23.32 14.93 -22.95
CA HIS A 449 23.25 14.15 -24.19
C HIS A 449 22.07 13.16 -24.19
N ILE A 450 21.88 12.43 -23.09
CA ILE A 450 20.78 11.47 -22.94
C ILE A 450 19.43 12.18 -23.02
N LEU A 451 19.27 13.31 -22.31
CA LEU A 451 18.02 14.07 -22.31
C LEU A 451 17.67 14.68 -23.67
N GLU A 452 18.67 15.08 -24.47
CA GLU A 452 18.46 15.73 -25.77
C GLU A 452 18.37 14.75 -26.94
N ASN A 453 19.03 13.60 -26.87
CA ASN A 453 19.21 12.70 -28.01
C ASN A 453 18.59 11.31 -27.82
N GLU A 454 18.40 10.85 -26.58
CA GLU A 454 17.86 9.52 -26.30
C GLU A 454 16.40 9.60 -25.81
N PHE A 455 16.06 10.61 -24.99
CA PHE A 455 14.74 10.75 -24.36
C PHE A 455 13.78 11.71 -25.05
#